data_AF-A0A535CB59-F1
#
_entry.id   AF-A0A535CB59-F1
#
_cell.length_a   1.000
_cell.length_b   1.000
_cell.length_c   1.000
_cell.angle_alpha   90.00
_cell.angle_beta   90.00
_cell.angle_gamma   90.00
#
_symmetry.space_group_name_H-M   'P 1'
#
loop_
_entity.id
_entity.type
_entity.pdbx_description
1 polymer ?
#
loop_
_entity_poly.entity_id
_entity_poly.type
_entity_poly.pdbx_seq_one_letter_code
_entity_poly.pdbx_strand_id
1 'polypeptide(L)'
;GVMIDDKACEGFPTVSRKLEFYSATLKEWGWPEYAIPGYTRSHVHPSVIDHERGEYLLIPTFRLPTLIHTRSGNAKWLYEISNANPVWVHPIDAERIGIETGDLLRVTSEIGYYVNRAWITNGIRPGIVACSHHLGRWRLATGTGTDRWSSALVELGKESNGVWRMRQLEGIRPFESDDPDSARIFWREGGVHQNLTFAVHPDPVSGMHCWHQKVTVEVAHPGDRYGDVYVDSRKAHEVYRQWLAMTRPQVDRPDGLRRPLWMIRPYRPATSVFKR
;
A
#
# COMPACT_ATOMS: atom_id res chain seq x y z
N GLY A 1 -6.15 37.24 -13.25
CA GLY A 1 -5.07 38.05 -12.67
C GLY A 1 -5.46 38.58 -11.31
N VAL A 2 -4.50 39.18 -10.62
CA VAL A 2 -4.68 39.98 -9.40
C VAL A 2 -3.98 41.32 -9.59
N MET A 3 -4.48 42.37 -8.92
CA MET A 3 -3.78 43.65 -8.83
C MET A 3 -2.90 43.65 -7.58
N ILE A 4 -1.61 43.95 -7.75
CA ILE A 4 -0.63 44.13 -6.67
C ILE A 4 0.09 45.44 -6.94
N ASP A 5 -0.03 46.42 -6.04
CA ASP A 5 0.58 47.76 -6.18
C ASP A 5 0.32 48.39 -7.56
N ASP A 6 -0.96 48.41 -7.96
CA ASP A 6 -1.46 48.89 -9.26
C ASP A 6 -0.89 48.17 -10.51
N LYS A 7 -0.22 47.04 -10.33
CA LYS A 7 0.26 46.19 -11.43
C LYS A 7 -0.62 44.95 -11.59
N ALA A 8 -1.03 44.70 -12.83
CA ALA A 8 -1.73 43.47 -13.18
C ALA A 8 -0.75 42.29 -13.20
N CYS A 9 -0.98 41.31 -12.35
CA CYS A 9 -0.23 40.06 -12.29
C CYS A 9 -1.12 38.87 -12.67
N GLU A 10 -0.53 37.79 -13.19
CA GLU A 10 -1.26 36.57 -13.56
C GLU A 10 -1.95 35.91 -12.35
N GLY A 11 -1.23 35.85 -11.22
CA GLY A 11 -1.65 35.19 -9.98
C GLY A 11 -1.48 33.67 -10.03
N PHE A 12 -1.75 33.01 -8.90
CA PHE A 12 -1.70 31.54 -8.81
C PHE A 12 -2.85 30.89 -9.60
N PRO A 13 -2.74 29.61 -10.01
CA PRO A 13 -3.83 28.86 -10.63
C PRO A 13 -4.91 28.41 -9.62
N THR A 14 -5.26 29.29 -8.68
CA THR A 14 -6.34 29.12 -7.68
C THR A 14 -7.56 29.94 -8.08
N VAL A 15 -8.71 29.69 -7.43
CA VAL A 15 -9.96 30.44 -7.71
C VAL A 15 -9.77 31.93 -7.39
N SER A 16 -9.13 32.23 -6.25
CA SER A 16 -8.83 33.61 -5.84
C SER A 16 -7.64 34.24 -6.56
N ARG A 17 -6.87 33.47 -7.35
CA ARG A 17 -5.58 33.87 -7.95
C ARG A 17 -4.49 34.25 -6.94
N LYS A 18 -4.71 33.93 -5.66
CA LYS A 18 -3.76 34.12 -4.54
C LYS A 18 -3.27 32.77 -4.02
N LEU A 19 -2.23 32.80 -3.18
CA LEU A 19 -1.88 31.64 -2.35
C LEU A 19 -2.94 31.51 -1.24
N GLU A 20 -3.72 30.43 -1.28
CA GLU A 20 -4.87 30.24 -0.39
C GLU A 20 -4.47 29.54 0.91
N PHE A 21 -4.22 30.32 1.97
CA PHE A 21 -4.14 29.77 3.33
C PHE A 21 -5.50 29.25 3.82
N TYR A 22 -6.57 29.95 3.42
CA TYR A 22 -7.95 29.54 3.64
C TYR A 22 -8.55 29.07 2.31
N SER A 23 -8.96 27.80 2.25
CA SER A 23 -9.63 27.21 1.10
C SER A 23 -11.14 27.41 1.19
N ALA A 24 -11.64 28.44 0.50
CA ALA A 24 -13.07 28.61 0.28
C ALA A 24 -13.68 27.39 -0.43
N THR A 25 -12.91 26.75 -1.34
CA THR A 25 -13.32 25.50 -2.00
C THR A 25 -13.63 24.41 -0.98
N LEU A 26 -12.72 24.07 -0.05
CA LEU A 26 -13.01 22.99 0.91
C LEU A 26 -14.21 23.31 1.79
N LYS A 27 -14.36 24.57 2.23
CA LYS A 27 -15.54 25.01 2.99
C LYS A 27 -16.85 24.82 2.22
N GLU A 28 -16.92 25.35 1.00
CA GLU A 28 -18.09 25.26 0.11
C GLU A 28 -18.43 23.81 -0.28
N TRP A 29 -17.44 22.93 -0.30
CA TRP A 29 -17.60 21.51 -0.63
C TRP A 29 -17.81 20.63 0.61
N GLY A 30 -18.17 21.22 1.75
CA GLY A 30 -18.61 20.51 2.94
C GLY A 30 -17.49 20.06 3.89
N TRP A 31 -16.29 20.63 3.76
CA TRP A 31 -15.11 20.31 4.58
C TRP A 31 -14.51 21.57 5.26
N PRO A 32 -15.31 22.35 6.02
CA PRO A 32 -14.83 23.58 6.66
C PRO A 32 -13.70 23.34 7.66
N GLU A 33 -13.63 22.16 8.30
CA GLU A 33 -12.57 21.80 9.23
C GLU A 33 -11.19 21.65 8.57
N TYR A 34 -11.16 21.41 7.26
CA TYR A 34 -9.93 21.30 6.45
C TYR A 34 -9.70 22.55 5.59
N ALA A 35 -10.49 23.61 5.80
CA ALA A 35 -10.32 24.87 5.05
C ALA A 35 -9.00 25.58 5.38
N ILE A 36 -8.34 25.24 6.49
CA ILE A 36 -6.98 25.69 6.82
C ILE A 36 -6.09 24.46 7.07
N PRO A 37 -4.77 24.54 6.81
CA PRO A 37 -3.84 23.50 7.23
C PRO A 37 -3.89 23.31 8.75
N GLY A 38 -3.98 22.05 9.17
CA GLY A 38 -4.11 21.69 10.57
C GLY A 38 -3.73 20.25 10.84
N TYR A 39 -3.98 19.80 12.06
CA TYR A 39 -3.71 18.44 12.48
C TYR A 39 -4.93 17.54 12.26
N THR A 40 -4.71 16.38 11.65
CA THR A 40 -5.74 15.36 11.41
C THR A 40 -5.25 14.02 11.94
N ARG A 41 -6.12 13.31 12.66
CA ARG A 41 -5.88 11.91 13.05
C ARG A 41 -6.30 11.00 11.91
N SER A 42 -5.37 10.22 11.37
CA SER A 42 -5.64 9.21 10.34
C SER A 42 -6.14 7.89 10.95
N HIS A 43 -6.55 6.96 10.09
CA HIS A 43 -6.96 5.61 10.47
C HIS A 43 -5.84 4.75 11.07
N VAL A 44 -4.59 5.22 11.01
CA VAL A 44 -3.41 4.60 11.62
C VAL A 44 -2.78 5.45 12.73
N HIS A 45 -3.52 6.43 13.25
CA HIS A 45 -3.03 7.27 14.34
C HIS A 45 -2.68 6.42 15.59
N PRO A 46 -1.61 6.72 16.35
CA PRO A 46 -1.22 5.92 17.52
C PRO A 46 -2.33 5.67 18.54
N SER A 47 -3.31 6.57 18.67
CA SER A 47 -4.45 6.37 19.59
C SER A 47 -5.41 5.24 19.19
N VAL A 48 -5.28 4.69 17.98
CA VAL A 48 -6.06 3.54 17.51
C VAL A 48 -5.19 2.29 17.31
N ILE A 49 -3.94 2.33 17.76
CA ILE A 49 -2.99 1.21 17.71
C ILE A 49 -2.78 0.71 19.13
N ASP A 50 -3.20 -0.52 19.38
CA ASP A 50 -3.04 -1.21 20.65
C ASP A 50 -1.92 -2.26 20.57
N HIS A 51 -0.75 -1.88 21.07
CA HIS A 51 0.42 -2.75 21.07
C HIS A 51 0.28 -3.97 21.99
N GLU A 52 -0.57 -3.91 23.03
CA GLU A 52 -0.84 -5.08 23.89
C GLU A 52 -1.61 -6.16 23.14
N ARG A 53 -2.39 -5.75 22.13
CA ARG A 53 -3.09 -6.63 21.19
C ARG A 53 -2.25 -7.01 19.97
N GLY A 54 -0.96 -6.69 19.99
CA GLY A 54 -0.05 -6.96 18.87
C GLY A 54 -0.32 -6.10 17.63
N GLU A 55 -0.99 -4.95 17.78
CA GLU A 55 -1.27 -4.03 16.67
C GLU A 55 -0.08 -3.11 16.38
N TYR A 56 0.11 -2.78 15.11
CA TYR A 56 1.18 -1.92 14.62
C TYR A 56 0.69 -1.05 13.45
N LEU A 57 1.40 0.06 13.21
CA LEU A 57 1.38 0.74 11.93
C LEU A 57 2.35 0.03 10.98
N LEU A 58 1.85 -0.42 9.82
CA LEU A 58 2.66 -0.91 8.71
C LEU A 58 2.97 0.22 7.72
N ILE A 59 4.26 0.43 7.42
CA ILE A 59 4.75 1.31 6.37
C ILE A 59 5.13 0.45 5.14
N PRO A 60 4.30 0.42 4.08
CA PRO A 60 4.62 -0.32 2.86
C PRO A 60 5.26 0.52 1.75
N THR A 61 5.36 1.84 1.99
CA THR A 61 5.60 2.85 0.96
C THR A 61 7.05 3.29 0.84
N PHE A 62 7.96 2.83 1.70
CA PHE A 62 9.38 3.14 1.53
C PHE A 62 9.94 2.53 0.24
N ARG A 63 11.07 3.07 -0.21
CA ARG A 63 11.71 2.69 -1.47
C ARG A 63 13.05 2.02 -1.22
N LEU A 64 13.26 0.87 -1.87
CA LEU A 64 14.58 0.27 -1.93
C LEU A 64 15.34 0.99 -3.06
N PRO A 65 16.55 1.50 -2.81
CA PRO A 65 17.27 2.33 -3.78
C PRO A 65 17.63 1.59 -5.07
N THR A 66 17.66 0.26 -5.01
CA THR A 66 17.96 -0.64 -6.13
C THR A 66 16.74 -0.96 -7.00
N LEU A 67 15.51 -0.70 -6.55
CA LEU A 67 14.30 -1.16 -7.23
C LEU A 67 13.36 0.01 -7.59
N ILE A 68 12.83 -0.01 -8.81
CA ILE A 68 11.85 0.97 -9.30
C ILE A 68 10.46 0.35 -9.20
N HIS A 69 9.79 0.57 -8.07
CA HIS A 69 8.53 -0.11 -7.75
C HIS A 69 8.65 -1.60 -8.05
N THR A 70 7.78 -2.11 -8.93
CA THR A 70 7.72 -3.51 -9.30
C THR A 70 8.23 -3.77 -10.72
N ARG A 71 8.97 -2.82 -11.30
CA ARG A 71 9.42 -2.86 -12.70
C ARG A 71 10.87 -3.34 -12.88
N SER A 72 11.60 -3.50 -11.78
CA SER A 72 13.00 -3.96 -11.81
C SER A 72 13.16 -5.48 -11.89
N GLY A 73 12.07 -6.25 -12.01
CA GLY A 73 12.13 -7.73 -12.09
C GLY A 73 12.95 -8.29 -13.25
N ASN A 74 13.19 -7.48 -14.29
CA ASN A 74 13.97 -7.85 -15.46
C ASN A 74 15.42 -7.29 -15.43
N ALA A 75 15.79 -6.58 -14.36
CA ALA A 75 17.15 -6.07 -14.17
C ALA A 75 17.90 -6.96 -13.17
N LYS A 76 18.56 -8.01 -13.67
CA LYS A 76 19.16 -9.07 -12.84
C LYS A 76 20.10 -8.55 -11.76
N TRP A 77 21.01 -7.63 -12.10
CA TRP A 77 21.96 -7.06 -11.12
C TRP A 77 21.26 -6.30 -9.98
N LEU A 78 20.15 -5.62 -10.27
CA LEU A 78 19.37 -4.93 -9.25
C LEU A 78 18.62 -5.92 -8.35
N TYR A 79 18.10 -6.99 -8.95
CA TYR A 79 17.39 -8.04 -8.23
C TYR A 79 18.31 -8.92 -7.38
N GLU A 80 19.55 -9.11 -7.82
CA GLU A 80 20.61 -9.79 -7.06
C GLU A 80 20.88 -9.07 -5.72
N ILE A 81 20.89 -7.73 -5.72
CA ILE A 81 21.08 -6.92 -4.51
C ILE A 81 19.83 -6.91 -3.61
N SER A 82 18.63 -7.02 -4.18
CA SER A 82 17.37 -6.90 -3.44
C SER A 82 16.34 -7.90 -3.95
N ASN A 83 16.45 -9.12 -3.44
CA ASN A 83 15.63 -10.28 -3.82
C ASN A 83 14.55 -10.65 -2.79
N ALA A 84 14.60 -10.11 -1.57
CA ALA A 84 13.60 -10.33 -0.52
C ALA A 84 13.07 -9.01 0.07
N ASN A 85 11.81 -9.01 0.54
CA ASN A 85 11.19 -7.87 1.24
C ASN A 85 10.75 -8.28 2.65
N PRO A 86 11.67 -8.68 3.55
CA PRO A 86 11.28 -9.06 4.91
C PRO A 86 10.57 -7.90 5.63
N VAL A 87 9.78 -8.25 6.64
CA VAL A 87 9.11 -7.29 7.53
C VAL A 87 10.14 -6.78 8.52
N TRP A 88 10.42 -5.48 8.47
CA TRP A 88 11.30 -4.80 9.38
C TRP A 88 10.61 -4.64 10.73
N VAL A 89 11.26 -5.12 11.79
CA VAL A 89 10.77 -5.07 13.16
C VAL A 89 11.84 -4.47 14.06
N HIS A 90 11.45 -3.60 14.97
CA HIS A 90 12.39 -3.03 15.94
C HIS A 90 12.76 -4.10 17.00
N PRO A 91 14.01 -4.14 17.52
CA PRO A 91 14.42 -5.12 18.53
C PRO A 91 13.50 -5.23 19.75
N ILE A 92 13.03 -4.10 20.31
CA ILE A 92 12.08 -4.09 21.45
C ILE A 92 10.77 -4.82 21.12
N ASP A 93 10.24 -4.62 19.90
CA ASP A 93 9.00 -5.28 19.51
C ASP A 93 9.24 -6.75 19.20
N ALA A 94 10.41 -7.09 18.64
CA ALA A 94 10.81 -8.47 18.38
C ALA A 94 10.98 -9.28 19.68
N GLU A 95 11.58 -8.68 20.71
CA GLU A 95 11.66 -9.27 22.06
C GLU A 95 10.26 -9.47 22.65
N ARG A 96 9.37 -8.48 22.53
CA ARG A 96 7.99 -8.57 23.02
C ARG A 96 7.21 -9.74 22.42
N ILE A 97 7.38 -10.01 21.13
CA ILE A 97 6.66 -11.10 20.43
C ILE A 97 7.49 -12.38 20.26
N GLY A 98 8.71 -12.41 20.82
CA GLY A 98 9.56 -13.59 20.88
C GLY A 98 10.07 -14.09 19.52
N ILE A 99 10.55 -13.19 18.66
CA ILE A 99 11.04 -13.52 17.31
C ILE A 99 12.48 -13.09 17.09
N GLU A 100 13.15 -13.78 16.17
CA GLU A 100 14.48 -13.46 15.66
C GLU A 100 14.45 -13.16 14.15
N THR A 101 15.53 -12.58 13.63
CA THR A 101 15.68 -12.37 12.18
C THR A 101 15.59 -13.70 11.45
N GLY A 102 14.73 -13.77 10.43
CA GLY A 102 14.52 -14.97 9.63
C GLY A 102 13.28 -15.78 10.02
N ASP A 103 12.73 -15.57 11.22
CA ASP A 103 11.49 -16.20 11.66
C ASP A 103 10.32 -15.79 10.76
N LEU A 104 9.34 -16.69 10.62
CA LEU A 104 8.12 -16.40 9.89
C LEU A 104 7.14 -15.65 10.78
N LEU A 105 6.62 -14.56 10.23
CA LEU A 105 5.59 -13.74 10.82
C LEU A 105 4.33 -13.83 9.98
N ARG A 106 3.19 -13.85 10.66
CA ARG A 106 1.91 -13.52 10.05
C ARG A 106 1.63 -12.04 10.29
N VAL A 107 1.40 -11.31 9.22
CA VAL A 107 0.97 -9.91 9.25
C VAL A 107 -0.47 -9.84 8.76
N THR A 108 -1.38 -9.52 9.66
CA THR A 108 -2.83 -9.53 9.40
C THR A 108 -3.37 -8.11 9.32
N SER A 109 -4.08 -7.81 8.24
CA SER A 109 -4.83 -6.58 8.03
C SER A 109 -6.34 -6.81 8.25
N GLU A 110 -7.15 -5.78 8.02
CA GLU A 110 -8.62 -5.89 8.09
C GLU A 110 -9.21 -6.93 7.12
N ILE A 111 -8.55 -7.19 5.99
CA ILE A 111 -9.12 -8.01 4.90
C ILE A 111 -8.41 -9.35 4.70
N GLY A 112 -7.33 -9.63 5.42
CA GLY A 112 -6.51 -10.80 5.14
C GLY A 112 -5.18 -10.80 5.87
N TYR A 113 -4.28 -11.68 5.47
CA TYR A 113 -2.93 -11.73 6.03
C TYR A 113 -1.93 -12.20 4.99
N TYR A 114 -0.66 -11.95 5.25
CA TYR A 114 0.45 -12.54 4.52
C TYR A 114 1.50 -13.08 5.48
N VAL A 115 2.26 -14.08 5.04
CA VAL A 115 3.32 -14.72 5.83
C VAL A 115 4.67 -14.40 5.20
N ASN A 116 5.55 -13.75 5.96
CA ASN A 116 6.85 -13.30 5.49
C ASN A 116 7.90 -13.36 6.62
N ARG A 117 9.17 -13.18 6.31
CA ARG A 117 10.23 -13.20 7.32
C ARG A 117 10.35 -11.91 8.11
N ALA A 118 10.76 -12.03 9.36
CA ALA A 118 11.24 -10.93 10.17
C ALA A 118 12.65 -10.49 9.74
N TRP A 119 12.89 -9.17 9.74
CA TRP A 119 14.21 -8.56 9.72
C TRP A 119 14.33 -7.59 10.89
N ILE A 120 15.08 -7.96 11.91
CA ILE A 120 15.23 -7.16 13.13
C ILE A 120 16.26 -6.07 12.89
N THR A 121 15.89 -4.81 13.13
CA THR A 121 16.77 -3.66 12.88
C THR A 121 16.45 -2.45 13.75
N ASN A 122 17.48 -1.72 14.19
CA ASN A 122 17.34 -0.40 14.83
C ASN A 122 16.97 0.72 13.83
N GLY A 123 16.89 0.41 12.53
CA GLY A 123 16.55 1.36 11.47
C GLY A 123 15.06 1.71 11.36
N ILE A 124 14.22 1.24 12.29
CA ILE A 124 12.78 1.51 12.34
C ILE A 124 12.38 1.92 13.76
N ARG A 125 11.33 2.73 13.91
CA ARG A 125 10.84 3.17 15.23
C ARG A 125 10.11 2.01 15.95
N PRO A 126 10.23 1.87 17.29
CA PRO A 126 9.37 0.98 18.07
C PRO A 126 7.87 1.23 17.81
N GLY A 127 7.07 0.17 17.78
CA GLY A 127 5.64 0.20 17.50
C GLY A 127 5.28 0.40 16.02
N ILE A 128 6.27 0.37 15.12
CA ILE A 128 6.08 0.46 13.67
C ILE A 128 6.78 -0.72 13.00
N VAL A 129 6.11 -1.32 12.02
CA VAL A 129 6.69 -2.31 11.12
C VAL A 129 6.73 -1.77 9.70
N ALA A 130 7.65 -2.26 8.88
CA ALA A 130 7.74 -1.85 7.48
C ALA A 130 7.98 -3.06 6.58
N CYS A 131 7.38 -3.08 5.41
CA CYS A 131 7.66 -4.12 4.41
C CYS A 131 7.66 -3.48 3.02
N SER A 132 8.64 -3.82 2.19
CA SER A 132 8.83 -3.18 0.88
C SER A 132 7.84 -3.72 -0.16
N HIS A 133 7.13 -2.85 -0.90
CA HIS A 133 6.17 -3.26 -1.94
C HIS A 133 6.80 -3.72 -3.29
N HIS A 134 8.12 -3.66 -3.45
CA HIS A 134 8.79 -3.86 -4.75
C HIS A 134 8.76 -5.31 -5.24
N LEU A 135 8.69 -6.25 -4.30
CA LEU A 135 8.88 -7.68 -4.50
C LEU A 135 7.57 -8.46 -4.33
N GLY A 136 7.65 -9.79 -4.33
CA GLY A 136 6.50 -10.69 -4.25
C GLY A 136 5.78 -10.86 -5.58
N ARG A 137 6.49 -10.77 -6.72
CA ARG A 137 5.85 -11.15 -8.00
C ARG A 137 5.60 -12.65 -8.00
N TRP A 138 4.56 -13.07 -8.72
CA TRP A 138 4.15 -14.46 -8.77
C TRP A 138 3.67 -14.83 -10.18
N ARG A 139 3.66 -16.13 -10.46
CA ARG A 139 3.17 -16.72 -11.70
C ARG A 139 2.31 -17.94 -11.39
N LEU A 140 1.31 -18.20 -12.24
CA LEU A 140 0.46 -19.40 -12.14
C LEU A 140 0.99 -20.58 -12.96
N ALA A 141 1.83 -20.31 -13.94
CA ALA A 141 2.47 -21.30 -14.78
C ALA A 141 3.90 -20.86 -15.11
N THR A 142 4.78 -21.82 -15.34
CA THR A 142 6.14 -21.55 -15.83
C THR A 142 6.09 -21.34 -17.34
N GLY A 143 6.84 -20.36 -17.85
CA GLY A 143 6.92 -20.03 -19.27
C GLY A 143 5.96 -18.92 -19.73
N THR A 144 5.10 -18.40 -18.85
CA THR A 144 4.22 -17.26 -19.14
C THR A 144 4.29 -16.22 -18.02
N GLY A 145 4.18 -14.93 -18.38
CA GLY A 145 4.18 -13.83 -17.41
C GLY A 145 5.57 -13.38 -16.99
N THR A 146 5.78 -13.17 -15.68
CA THR A 146 7.04 -12.67 -15.11
C THR A 146 8.12 -13.76 -15.07
N ASP A 147 9.37 -13.38 -15.31
CA ASP A 147 10.52 -14.30 -15.32
C ASP A 147 10.74 -15.01 -13.97
N ARG A 148 11.36 -16.19 -14.05
CA ARG A 148 11.53 -17.11 -12.90
C ARG A 148 12.49 -16.60 -11.84
N TRP A 149 13.43 -15.73 -12.20
CA TRP A 149 14.40 -15.13 -11.26
C TRP A 149 13.83 -13.98 -10.44
N SER A 150 12.61 -13.52 -10.73
CA SER A 150 11.96 -12.42 -10.02
C SER A 150 10.51 -12.71 -9.61
N SER A 151 10.06 -13.96 -9.75
CA SER A 151 8.72 -14.38 -9.35
C SER A 151 8.72 -15.76 -8.69
N ALA A 152 7.72 -16.05 -7.87
CA ALA A 152 7.45 -17.38 -7.34
C ALA A 152 6.33 -18.08 -8.14
N LEU A 153 6.39 -19.41 -8.28
CA LEU A 153 5.26 -20.19 -8.79
C LEU A 153 4.26 -20.38 -7.65
N VAL A 154 2.99 -20.05 -7.88
CA VAL A 154 1.95 -20.11 -6.87
C VAL A 154 0.72 -20.87 -7.35
N GLU A 155 0.03 -21.50 -6.41
CA GLU A 155 -1.36 -21.91 -6.55
C GLU A 155 -2.24 -20.77 -6.02
N LEU A 156 -3.19 -20.30 -6.84
CA LEU A 156 -4.22 -19.36 -6.42
C LEU A 156 -5.57 -20.08 -6.37
N GLY A 157 -6.09 -20.28 -5.17
CA GLY A 157 -7.31 -21.03 -4.92
C GLY A 157 -8.38 -20.21 -4.20
N LYS A 158 -9.65 -20.53 -4.46
CA LYS A 158 -10.79 -19.99 -3.72
C LYS A 158 -11.19 -21.00 -2.64
N GLU A 159 -10.96 -20.66 -1.37
CA GLU A 159 -11.26 -21.54 -0.22
C GLU A 159 -12.75 -21.55 0.11
N SER A 160 -13.41 -20.39 -0.01
CA SER A 160 -14.83 -20.24 0.20
C SER A 160 -15.34 -18.98 -0.51
N ASN A 161 -16.61 -18.63 -0.35
CA ASN A 161 -17.17 -17.47 -1.05
C ASN A 161 -16.44 -16.17 -0.65
N GLY A 162 -15.77 -15.52 -1.62
CA GLY A 162 -15.02 -14.27 -1.41
C GLY A 162 -13.61 -14.44 -0.86
N VAL A 163 -13.26 -15.65 -0.40
CA VAL A 163 -11.97 -15.93 0.24
C VAL A 163 -11.01 -16.57 -0.76
N TRP A 164 -9.83 -15.96 -0.88
CA TRP A 164 -8.74 -16.41 -1.73
C TRP A 164 -7.51 -16.74 -0.91
N ARG A 165 -6.82 -17.81 -1.31
CA ARG A 165 -5.51 -18.20 -0.80
C ARG A 165 -4.53 -18.27 -1.97
N MET A 166 -3.39 -17.62 -1.82
CA MET A 166 -2.21 -17.82 -2.64
C MET A 166 -1.19 -18.63 -1.84
N ARG A 167 -0.81 -19.80 -2.36
CA ARG A 167 0.18 -20.70 -1.77
C ARG A 167 1.39 -20.77 -2.69
N GLN A 168 2.58 -20.50 -2.16
CA GLN A 168 3.81 -20.69 -2.91
C GLN A 168 4.09 -22.18 -3.12
N LEU A 169 4.21 -22.59 -4.39
CA LEU A 169 4.57 -23.95 -4.80
C LEU A 169 6.08 -24.08 -5.01
N GLU A 170 6.68 -23.08 -5.67
CA GLU A 170 8.11 -23.03 -5.96
C GLU A 170 8.62 -21.60 -5.76
N GLY A 171 9.69 -21.46 -4.97
CA GLY A 171 10.44 -20.21 -4.86
C GLY A 171 11.34 -19.93 -6.05
N ILE A 172 12.27 -19.02 -5.85
CA ILE A 172 13.27 -18.71 -6.87
C ILE A 172 14.39 -19.76 -6.77
N ARG A 173 14.86 -20.22 -7.93
CA ARG A 173 15.97 -21.18 -8.02
C ARG A 173 16.64 -21.09 -9.40
N PRO A 174 17.88 -21.59 -9.51
CA PRO A 174 18.52 -21.80 -10.80
C PRO A 174 17.65 -22.57 -11.79
N PHE A 175 17.75 -22.21 -13.06
CA PHE A 175 17.11 -22.93 -14.15
C PHE A 175 17.90 -22.81 -15.45
N GLU A 176 17.71 -23.79 -16.32
CA GLU A 176 18.30 -23.80 -17.67
C GLU A 176 17.53 -22.86 -18.62
N SER A 177 18.29 -22.09 -19.40
CA SER A 177 17.79 -21.23 -20.48
C SER A 177 18.95 -20.83 -21.40
N ASP A 178 18.65 -20.17 -22.52
CA ASP A 178 19.66 -19.57 -23.41
C ASP A 178 20.46 -18.45 -22.72
N ASP A 179 19.95 -17.93 -21.61
CA ASP A 179 20.64 -17.00 -20.74
C ASP A 179 21.44 -17.75 -19.65
N PRO A 180 22.78 -17.66 -19.63
CA PRO A 180 23.61 -18.42 -18.70
C PRO A 180 23.51 -17.93 -17.25
N ASP A 181 23.02 -16.72 -16.99
CA ASP A 181 22.86 -16.21 -15.62
C ASP A 181 21.71 -16.91 -14.88
N SER A 182 20.73 -17.45 -15.60
CA SER A 182 19.61 -18.19 -15.03
C SER A 182 20.05 -19.40 -14.19
N ALA A 183 21.20 -20.00 -14.53
CA ALA A 183 21.78 -21.11 -13.78
C ALA A 183 22.57 -20.68 -12.53
N ARG A 184 22.85 -19.38 -12.37
CA ARG A 184 23.72 -18.82 -11.31
C ARG A 184 22.95 -18.19 -10.15
N ILE A 185 21.62 -18.22 -10.19
CA ILE A 185 20.76 -17.61 -9.17
C ILE A 185 21.03 -18.25 -7.80
N PHE A 186 21.53 -17.46 -6.83
CA PHE A 186 21.85 -17.97 -5.50
C PHE A 186 20.78 -17.65 -4.43
N TRP A 187 19.85 -16.73 -4.70
CA TRP A 187 18.76 -16.41 -3.80
C TRP A 187 17.58 -17.38 -3.97
N ARG A 188 16.81 -17.58 -2.90
CA ARG A 188 15.66 -18.50 -2.88
C ARG A 188 14.31 -17.81 -2.77
N GLU A 189 14.32 -16.58 -2.29
CA GLU A 189 13.13 -15.79 -2.02
C GLU A 189 12.90 -14.76 -3.11
N GLY A 190 11.63 -14.50 -3.43
CA GLY A 190 11.22 -13.44 -4.35
C GLY A 190 10.41 -12.35 -3.68
N GLY A 191 10.42 -12.32 -2.34
CA GLY A 191 9.51 -11.52 -1.52
C GLY A 191 8.06 -12.01 -1.48
N VAL A 192 7.19 -11.24 -0.81
CA VAL A 192 5.77 -11.53 -0.59
C VAL A 192 4.91 -10.33 -1.01
N HIS A 193 3.80 -10.58 -1.71
CA HIS A 193 2.94 -9.52 -2.27
C HIS A 193 1.98 -8.90 -1.24
N GLN A 194 2.50 -8.17 -0.27
CA GLN A 194 1.71 -7.58 0.82
C GLN A 194 0.50 -6.75 0.37
N ASN A 195 0.58 -6.03 -0.76
CA ASN A 195 -0.48 -5.11 -1.20
C ASN A 195 -1.82 -5.82 -1.47
N LEU A 196 -1.83 -7.14 -1.70
CA LEU A 196 -3.07 -7.90 -1.86
C LEU A 196 -3.90 -7.92 -0.58
N THR A 197 -3.26 -7.71 0.56
CA THR A 197 -3.90 -7.66 1.88
C THR A 197 -4.30 -6.26 2.31
N PHE A 198 -4.09 -5.21 1.50
CA PHE A 198 -4.42 -3.86 1.95
C PHE A 198 -5.90 -3.55 1.77
N ALA A 199 -6.52 -3.11 2.85
CA ALA A 199 -7.93 -2.80 2.87
C ALA A 199 -8.22 -1.51 2.08
N VAL A 200 -9.41 -1.40 1.51
CA VAL A 200 -9.75 -0.31 0.58
C VAL A 200 -10.05 0.98 1.36
N HIS A 201 -9.01 1.78 1.60
CA HIS A 201 -9.05 3.02 2.38
C HIS A 201 -8.94 4.28 1.49
N PRO A 202 -9.96 4.69 0.72
CA PRO A 202 -9.92 5.90 -0.08
C PRO A 202 -10.18 7.15 0.77
N ASP A 203 -9.23 8.06 0.85
CA ASP A 203 -9.40 9.36 1.50
C ASP A 203 -10.73 10.04 1.06
N PRO A 204 -11.67 10.34 1.99
CA PRO A 204 -13.02 10.76 1.63
C PRO A 204 -13.10 12.09 0.85
N VAL A 205 -12.04 12.91 0.90
CA VAL A 205 -11.98 14.20 0.21
C VAL A 205 -11.35 14.04 -1.18
N SER A 206 -10.16 13.46 -1.25
CA SER A 206 -9.36 13.37 -2.48
C SER A 206 -9.69 12.13 -3.32
N GLY A 207 -10.18 11.06 -2.71
CA GLY A 207 -10.36 9.74 -3.32
C GLY A 207 -9.07 8.94 -3.49
N MET A 208 -7.93 9.44 -2.99
CA MET A 208 -6.64 8.74 -3.06
C MET A 208 -6.58 7.63 -2.02
N HIS A 209 -5.90 6.54 -2.34
CA HIS A 209 -5.76 5.43 -1.39
C HIS A 209 -4.77 5.77 -0.26
N CYS A 210 -5.17 5.51 0.98
CA CYS A 210 -4.34 5.63 2.17
C CYS A 210 -3.50 4.35 2.37
N TRP A 211 -2.23 4.40 1.96
CA TRP A 211 -1.37 3.21 1.89
C TRP A 211 -0.83 2.69 3.22
N HIS A 212 -0.74 3.51 4.27
CA HIS A 212 -0.36 2.99 5.59
C HIS A 212 -1.50 2.13 6.14
N GLN A 213 -1.16 1.02 6.77
CA GLN A 213 -2.15 0.06 7.25
C GLN A 213 -1.99 -0.13 8.76
N LYS A 214 -3.11 -0.29 9.46
CA LYS A 214 -3.12 -0.88 10.80
C LYS A 214 -3.11 -2.39 10.60
N VAL A 215 -2.18 -3.08 11.25
CA VAL A 215 -2.02 -4.54 11.17
C VAL A 215 -1.82 -5.14 12.54
N THR A 216 -2.08 -6.44 12.70
CA THR A 216 -1.49 -7.23 13.78
C THR A 216 -0.28 -8.01 13.27
N VAL A 217 0.73 -8.18 14.12
CA VAL A 217 1.93 -8.95 13.80
C VAL A 217 2.16 -9.98 14.90
N GLU A 218 2.27 -11.24 14.48
CA GLU A 218 2.47 -12.40 15.35
C GLU A 218 3.39 -13.43 14.69
N VAL A 219 3.90 -14.37 15.49
CA VAL A 219 4.61 -15.55 14.98
C VAL A 219 3.70 -16.32 14.03
N ALA A 220 4.23 -16.79 12.91
CA ALA A 220 3.46 -17.61 11.97
C ALA A 220 2.88 -18.85 12.64
N HIS A 221 1.65 -19.22 12.29
CA HIS A 221 0.95 -20.33 12.92
C HIS A 221 1.39 -21.68 12.34
N PRO A 222 1.10 -22.81 13.02
CA PRO A 222 1.26 -24.13 12.42
C PRO A 222 0.54 -24.22 11.07
N GLY A 223 1.28 -24.54 10.01
CA GLY A 223 0.76 -24.68 8.64
C GLY A 223 0.90 -23.43 7.75
N ASP A 224 1.25 -22.29 8.33
CA ASP A 224 1.71 -21.12 7.58
C ASP A 224 3.04 -21.44 6.89
N ARG A 225 3.21 -20.92 5.66
CA ARG A 225 4.45 -21.02 4.90
C ARG A 225 4.83 -19.66 4.38
N TYR A 226 6.14 -19.43 4.24
CA TYR A 226 6.66 -18.26 3.56
C TYR A 226 5.92 -18.02 2.22
N GLY A 227 5.49 -16.78 1.98
CA GLY A 227 4.82 -16.41 0.73
C GLY A 227 3.31 -16.66 0.71
N ASP A 228 2.74 -17.25 1.76
CA ASP A 228 1.29 -17.35 1.89
C ASP A 228 0.65 -15.97 1.88
N VAL A 229 -0.45 -15.84 1.14
CA VAL A 229 -1.34 -14.67 1.21
C VAL A 229 -2.77 -15.16 1.25
N TYR A 230 -3.57 -14.59 2.15
CA TYR A 230 -4.97 -14.88 2.31
C TYR A 230 -5.77 -13.58 2.29
N VAL A 231 -6.87 -13.53 1.55
CA VAL A 231 -7.67 -12.31 1.39
C VAL A 231 -9.17 -12.66 1.31
N ASP A 232 -9.99 -11.90 2.04
CA ASP A 232 -11.45 -11.90 1.91
C ASP A 232 -11.91 -10.65 1.15
N SER A 233 -12.33 -10.83 -0.10
CA SER A 233 -12.78 -9.74 -0.97
C SER A 233 -14.10 -9.11 -0.51
N ARG A 234 -14.90 -9.81 0.32
CA ARG A 234 -16.14 -9.24 0.88
C ARG A 234 -15.79 -8.22 1.95
N LYS A 235 -14.85 -8.53 2.84
CA LYS A 235 -14.32 -7.57 3.81
C LYS A 235 -13.72 -6.35 3.11
N ALA A 236 -13.00 -6.55 2.00
CA ALA A 236 -12.50 -5.44 1.20
C ALA A 236 -13.63 -4.53 0.68
N HIS A 237 -14.76 -5.11 0.26
CA HIS A 237 -15.94 -4.34 -0.14
C HIS A 237 -16.63 -3.65 1.05
N GLU A 238 -16.71 -4.30 2.21
CA GLU A 238 -17.27 -3.72 3.44
C GLU A 238 -16.46 -2.50 3.89
N VAL A 239 -15.13 -2.62 3.95
CA VAL A 239 -14.24 -1.49 4.28
C VAL A 239 -14.42 -0.36 3.26
N TYR A 240 -14.49 -0.66 1.96
CA TYR A 240 -14.79 0.34 0.95
C TYR A 240 -16.12 1.07 1.23
N ARG A 241 -17.18 0.34 1.61
CA ARG A 241 -18.48 0.94 1.94
C ARG A 241 -18.42 1.81 3.19
N GLN A 242 -17.67 1.40 4.21
CA GLN A 242 -17.44 2.21 5.41
C GLN A 242 -16.76 3.54 5.07
N TRP A 243 -15.72 3.52 4.25
CA TRP A 243 -15.01 4.73 3.83
C TRP A 243 -15.84 5.59 2.87
N LEU A 244 -16.61 4.97 1.98
CA LEU A 244 -17.56 5.69 1.12
C LEU A 244 -18.59 6.46 1.95
N ALA A 245 -19.06 5.88 3.08
CA ALA A 245 -20.00 6.54 3.97
C ALA A 245 -19.42 7.77 4.69
N MET A 246 -18.09 7.93 4.73
CA MET A 246 -17.42 9.13 5.26
C MET A 246 -17.42 10.30 4.27
N THR A 247 -17.76 10.05 2.99
CA THR A 247 -17.81 11.12 1.98
C THR A 247 -19.00 12.05 2.21
N ARG A 248 -18.86 13.31 1.78
CA ARG A 248 -19.90 14.34 1.92
C ARG A 248 -20.33 14.83 0.53
N PRO A 249 -21.08 14.02 -0.23
CA PRO A 249 -21.44 14.35 -1.60
C PRO A 249 -22.37 15.57 -1.61
N GLN A 250 -22.03 16.58 -2.40
CA GLN A 250 -22.83 17.79 -2.57
C GLN A 250 -23.89 17.56 -3.66
N VAL A 251 -24.87 16.69 -3.40
CA VAL A 251 -25.80 16.15 -4.42
C VAL A 251 -26.79 17.17 -4.99
N ASP A 252 -27.03 18.27 -4.27
CA ASP A 252 -28.02 19.30 -4.62
C ASP A 252 -27.39 20.57 -5.21
N ARG A 253 -26.13 20.50 -5.68
CA ARG A 253 -25.47 21.67 -6.26
C ARG A 253 -26.16 22.11 -7.56
N PRO A 254 -26.37 23.43 -7.76
CA PRO A 254 -26.96 23.95 -9.00
C PRO A 254 -26.16 23.61 -10.27
N ASP A 255 -24.83 23.43 -10.13
CA ASP A 255 -23.93 23.09 -11.24
C ASP A 255 -23.89 21.59 -11.58
N GLY A 256 -24.56 20.75 -10.77
CA GLY A 256 -24.60 19.29 -10.91
C GLY A 256 -23.24 18.60 -10.71
N LEU A 257 -22.21 19.32 -10.23
CA LEU A 257 -20.86 18.77 -10.10
C LEU A 257 -20.72 17.90 -8.85
N ARG A 258 -20.12 16.72 -9.02
CA ARG A 258 -19.80 15.80 -7.91
C ARG A 258 -18.45 16.11 -7.24
N ARG A 259 -17.61 16.96 -7.85
CA ARG A 259 -16.27 17.38 -7.36
C ARG A 259 -15.85 18.69 -8.03
N PRO A 260 -15.03 19.56 -7.40
CA PRO A 260 -14.53 20.76 -8.06
C PRO A 260 -13.60 20.42 -9.24
N LEU A 261 -13.74 21.14 -10.35
CA LEU A 261 -12.95 20.92 -11.57
C LEU A 261 -11.47 21.30 -11.43
N TRP A 262 -11.14 22.15 -10.46
CA TRP A 262 -9.78 22.62 -10.19
C TRP A 262 -9.04 21.78 -9.14
N MET A 263 -9.69 20.78 -8.53
CA MET A 263 -9.01 19.85 -7.65
C MET A 263 -8.24 18.82 -8.48
N ILE A 264 -6.92 18.92 -8.50
CA ILE A 264 -6.03 18.11 -9.36
C ILE A 264 -6.22 16.61 -9.07
N ARG A 265 -6.15 15.81 -10.14
CA ARG A 265 -6.14 14.36 -10.08
C ARG A 265 -5.19 13.79 -11.15
N PRO A 266 -4.34 12.81 -10.82
CA PRO A 266 -3.71 11.97 -11.83
C PRO A 266 -4.79 11.31 -12.71
N TYR A 267 -4.59 11.31 -14.02
CA TYR A 267 -5.59 10.79 -14.99
C TYR A 267 -6.97 11.46 -14.85
N ARG A 268 -6.98 12.81 -14.80
CA ARG A 268 -8.23 13.59 -14.75
C ARG A 268 -9.17 13.16 -15.88
N PRO A 269 -10.38 12.69 -15.56
CA PRO A 269 -11.32 12.24 -16.59
C PRO A 269 -11.96 13.45 -17.28
N ALA A 270 -12.63 13.23 -18.41
CA ALA A 270 -13.31 14.27 -19.17
C ALA A 270 -14.34 15.03 -18.30
N THR A 271 -14.51 16.33 -18.51
CA THR A 271 -15.42 17.17 -17.71
C THR A 271 -16.85 16.62 -17.64
N SER A 272 -17.32 15.91 -18.67
CA SER A 272 -18.64 15.28 -18.70
C SER A 272 -18.88 14.29 -17.55
N VAL A 273 -17.86 13.60 -17.04
CA VAL A 273 -18.04 12.59 -15.98
C VAL A 273 -18.18 13.20 -14.58
N PHE A 274 -17.93 14.51 -14.43
CA PHE A 274 -18.09 15.21 -13.16
C PHE A 274 -19.54 15.58 -12.88
N LYS A 275 -20.39 15.61 -13.91
CA LYS A 275 -21.80 15.97 -13.81
C LYS A 275 -22.64 14.75 -13.47
N ARG A 276 -23.70 14.95 -12.68
CA ARG A 276 -24.67 13.89 -12.36
C ARG A 276 -25.51 13.51 -13.55
#